data_AF-A0A1W2EEP2-F1
#
_entry.id   AF-A0A1W2EEP2-F1
#
_cell.length_a   1.000
_cell.length_b   1.000
_cell.length_c   1.000
_cell.angle_alpha   90.00
_cell.angle_beta   90.00
_cell.angle_gamma   90.00
#
_symmetry.space_group_name_H-M   'P 1'
#
loop_
_entity.id
_entity.type
_entity.pdbx_description
1 polymer ?
#
loop_
_entity_poly.entity_id
_entity_poly.type
_entity_poly.pdbx_seq_one_letter_code
_entity_poly.pdbx_strand_id
1 'polypeptide(L)' 'MKTFALVQHKLIPTALIAVNIAVVHLIFLLAKADYGYVLWATACCTLALGIGIVRASKYLLIAGIAAYLAMLIVLLL' A
#
# COMPACT_ATOMS: atom_id res chain seq x y z
N MET A 1 8.17 23.93 -6.33
CA MET A 1 8.50 23.75 -4.90
C MET A 1 7.37 23.10 -4.09
N LYS A 2 6.10 23.51 -4.20
CA LYS A 2 4.97 22.94 -3.42
C LYS A 2 4.70 21.44 -3.66
N THR A 3 4.77 20.96 -4.91
CA THR A 3 4.52 19.54 -5.25
C THR A 3 5.57 18.61 -4.68
N PHE A 4 6.83 19.06 -4.66
CA PHE A 4 7.95 18.30 -4.11
C PHE A 4 7.79 18.11 -2.60
N ALA A 5 7.43 19.19 -1.90
CA ALA A 5 7.15 19.16 -0.46
C ALA A 5 5.95 18.26 -0.13
N LEU A 6 4.91 18.24 -0.96
CA LEU A 6 3.72 17.41 -0.75
C LEU A 6 4.01 15.92 -0.93
N VAL A 7 4.86 15.56 -1.89
CA VAL A 7 5.31 14.18 -2.08
C VAL A 7 6.22 13.73 -0.93
N GLN A 8 7.28 14.48 -0.63
CA GLN A 8 8.27 14.08 0.36
C GLN A 8 7.77 14.15 1.82
N HIS A 9 7.04 15.19 2.20
CA HIS A 9 6.66 15.39 3.61
C HIS A 9 5.29 14.85 3.99
N LYS A 10 4.43 14.52 3.02
CA LYS A 10 3.09 13.97 3.30
C LYS A 10 2.89 12.59 2.68
N LEU A 11 3.02 12.47 1.35
CA LEU A 11 2.69 11.22 0.66
C LEU A 11 3.65 10.07 1.00
N ILE A 12 4.96 10.32 1.07
CA ILE A 12 5.95 9.27 1.41
C ILE A 12 5.72 8.74 2.84
N PRO A 13 5.59 9.59 3.89
CA PRO A 13 5.28 9.11 5.24
C PRO A 13 3.97 8.32 5.30
N THR A 14 2.91 8.79 4.65
CA THR A 14 1.63 8.06 4.62
C THR A 14 1.76 6.72 3.89
N ALA A 15 2.46 6.68 2.76
CA ALA A 15 2.70 5.44 2.04
C ALA A 15 3.58 4.46 2.82
N LEU A 16 4.55 4.95 3.59
CA LEU A 16 5.35 4.13 4.50
C LEU A 16 4.49 3.49 5.59
N ILE A 17 3.53 4.22 6.17
CA ILE A 17 2.59 3.65 7.14
C ILE A 17 1.72 2.58 6.45
N ALA A 18 1.15 2.93 5.29
CA ALA A 18 0.29 2.02 4.52
C ALA A 18 1.03 0.73 4.11
N VAL A 19 2.28 0.83 3.66
CA VAL A 19 3.07 -0.33 3.25
C VAL A 19 3.42 -1.22 4.43
N ASN A 20 3.72 -0.66 5.61
CA ASN A 20 3.96 -1.46 6.81
C ASN A 20 2.71 -2.24 7.21
N ILE A 21 1.54 -1.61 7.19
CA ILE A 21 0.27 -2.29 7.49
C ILE A 21 0.00 -3.40 6.45
N ALA A 22 0.21 -3.11 5.16
CA ALA A 22 0.02 -4.08 4.08
C ALA A 22 0.97 -5.29 4.22
N VAL A 23 2.22 -5.06 4.61
CA VAL A 23 3.20 -6.14 4.89
C VAL A 23 2.74 -6.99 6.07
N VAL A 24 2.32 -6.38 7.18
CA VAL A 24 1.81 -7.12 8.34
C VAL A 24 0.59 -7.95 7.96
N HIS A 25 -0.33 -7.38 7.17
CA HIS A 25 -1.51 -8.09 6.68
C HIS A 25 -1.13 -9.26 5.75
N LEU A 26 -0.13 -9.07 4.88
CA LEU A 26 0.40 -10.15 4.04
C LEU A 26 0.97 -11.29 4.89
N ILE A 27 1.78 -10.97 5.90
CA ILE A 27 2.36 -11.96 6.82
C ILE A 27 1.25 -12.71 7.56
N PHE A 28 0.21 -12.01 8.01
CA PHE A 28 -0.94 -12.63 8.65
C PHE A 28 -1.68 -13.62 7.74
N LEU A 29 -1.95 -13.25 6.48
CA LEU A 29 -2.60 -14.13 5.51
C LEU A 29 -1.73 -15.35 5.18
N LEU A 30 -0.42 -15.16 5.04
CA LEU A 30 0.55 -16.25 4.86
C LEU A 30 0.56 -17.19 6.07
N ALA A 31 0.56 -16.66 7.29
CA ALA A 31 0.54 -17.46 8.51
C ALA A 31 -0.77 -18.26 8.66
N LYS A 32 -1.88 -17.74 8.15
CA LYS A 32 -3.17 -18.43 8.08
C LYS A 32 -3.23 -19.48 6.95
N ALA A 33 -2.21 -19.57 6.09
CA ALA A 33 -2.22 -20.38 4.87
C ALA A 33 -3.39 -20.05 3.92
N ASP A 34 -3.85 -18.79 3.94
CA ASP A 34 -4.97 -18.30 3.15
C ASP A 34 -4.46 -17.71 1.83
N TYR A 35 -4.25 -18.58 0.84
CA TYR A 35 -3.67 -18.23 -0.48
C TYR A 35 -4.70 -17.72 -1.51
N GLY A 36 -5.82 -17.18 -1.03
CA GLY A 36 -6.88 -16.65 -1.89
C GLY A 36 -6.50 -15.36 -2.62
N TYR A 37 -7.48 -14.80 -3.34
CA TYR A 37 -7.35 -13.53 -4.07
C TYR A 37 -6.87 -12.37 -3.17
N VAL A 38 -7.26 -12.37 -1.90
CA VAL A 38 -6.91 -11.33 -0.92
C VAL A 38 -5.39 -11.27 -0.69
N LEU A 39 -4.71 -12.42 -0.64
CA LEU A 39 -3.26 -12.47 -0.45
C LEU A 39 -2.52 -11.85 -1.64
N TRP A 40 -2.91 -12.23 -2.86
CA TRP A 40 -2.32 -11.69 -4.08
C TRP A 40 -2.62 -10.20 -4.26
N ALA A 41 -3.84 -9.76 -3.95
CA ALA A 41 -4.21 -8.35 -3.97
C ALA A 41 -3.39 -7.53 -2.96
N THR A 42 -3.20 -8.06 -1.74
CA THR A 42 -2.37 -7.44 -0.69
C THR A 42 -0.90 -7.36 -1.13
N ALA A 43 -0.37 -8.42 -1.75
CA ALA A 43 1.00 -8.45 -2.29
C ALA A 43 1.20 -7.40 -3.39
N CYS A 44 0.28 -7.31 -4.34
CA CYS A 44 0.31 -6.30 -5.41
C CYS A 44 0.25 -4.87 -4.87
N CYS A 45 -0.61 -4.60 -3.88
CA CYS A 45 -0.69 -3.29 -3.23
C CYS A 45 0.62 -2.93 -2.51
N THR A 46 1.21 -3.91 -1.83
CA THR A 46 2.49 -3.75 -1.11
C THR A 46 3.63 -3.42 -2.07
N LEU A 47 3.73 -4.14 -3.19
CA LEU A 47 4.72 -3.88 -4.23
C LEU A 47 4.53 -2.51 -4.90
N ALA A 48 3.28 -2.15 -5.23
CA ALA A 48 2.97 -0.86 -5.84
C ALA A 48 3.34 0.31 -4.92
N LEU A 49 3.05 0.19 -3.61
CA LEU A 49 3.45 1.17 -2.60
C LEU A 49 4.97 1.26 -2.48
N GLY A 50 5.67 0.12 -2.41
CA GLY A 50 7.13 0.08 -2.36
C GLY A 50 7.80 0.73 -3.56
N ILE A 51 7.35 0.39 -4.78
CA ILE A 51 7.83 1.02 -6.02
C ILE A 51 7.50 2.52 -6.05
N GLY A 52 6.31 2.90 -5.58
CA GLY A 52 5.89 4.30 -5.46
C GLY A 52 6.80 5.10 -4.54
N ILE A 53 7.23 4.52 -3.41
CA ILE A 53 8.16 5.13 -2.46
C ILE A 53 9.54 5.30 -3.10
N VAL A 54 10.10 4.23 -3.68
CA VAL A 54 11.44 4.25 -4.30
C VAL A 54 11.52 5.24 -5.45
N ARG A 55 10.48 5.29 -6.31
CA ARG A 55 10.43 6.22 -7.45
C ARG A 55 9.92 7.62 -7.07
N ALA A 56 9.58 7.85 -5.80
CA ALA A 56 8.93 9.08 -5.32
C ALA A 56 7.77 9.55 -6.22
N SER A 57 7.03 8.60 -6.79
CA SER A 57 6.00 8.91 -7.78
C SER A 57 4.66 9.17 -7.12
N LYS A 58 4.23 10.43 -7.14
CA LYS A 58 2.91 10.90 -6.67
C LYS A 58 1.77 9.93 -7.04
N TYR A 59 1.69 9.56 -8.31
CA TYR A 59 0.54 8.82 -8.83
C TYR A 59 0.53 7.37 -8.35
N LEU A 60 1.71 6.74 -8.28
CA LEU A 60 1.87 5.39 -7.73
C LEU A 60 1.58 5.34 -6.23
N LEU A 61 2.02 6.36 -5.48
CA LEU A 61 1.75 6.46 -4.04
C LEU A 61 0.25 6.60 -3.76
N ILE A 62 -0.44 7.50 -4.47
CA ILE A 62 -1.89 7.71 -4.30
C ILE A 62 -2.66 6.46 -4.74
N ALA A 63 -2.33 5.89 -5.90
CA ALA A 63 -3.00 4.70 -6.41
C ALA A 63 -2.80 3.51 -5.48
N GLY A 64 -1.59 3.29 -4.96
CA GLY A 64 -1.29 2.21 -4.02
C GLY A 64 -2.04 2.37 -2.69
N ILE A 65 -2.09 3.58 -2.13
CA ILE A 65 -2.83 3.85 -0.89
C ILE A 65 -4.34 3.63 -1.10
N ALA A 66 -4.89 4.18 -2.19
CA ALA A 66 -6.31 4.08 -2.49
C ALA A 66 -6.72 2.64 -2.79
N ALA A 67 -5.93 1.88 -3.55
CA ALA A 67 -6.18 0.48 -3.84
C ALA A 67 -6.16 -0.38 -2.57
N TYR A 68 -5.21 -0.13 -1.67
CA TYR A 68 -5.13 -0.85 -0.40
C TYR A 68 -6.32 -0.56 0.53
N LEU A 69 -6.72 0.72 0.62
CA LEU A 69 -7.91 1.13 1.38
C LEU A 69 -9.20 0.54 0.80
N ALA A 70 -9.37 0.58 -0.52
CA ALA A 70 -10.54 -0.01 -1.18
C ALA A 70 -10.63 -1.52 -0.92
N MET A 71 -9.49 -2.23 -0.99
CA MET A 71 -9.42 -3.65 -0.67
C MET A 71 -9.84 -3.92 0.79
N LEU A 72 -9.35 -3.12 1.74
CA LEU A 72 -9.73 -3.23 3.15
C LEU A 72 -11.22 -3.01 3.38
N ILE A 73 -11.82 -1.99 2.73
CA ILE A 73 -13.25 -1.72 2.84
C ILE A 73 -14.07 -2.90 2.31
N VAL A 74 -13.70 -3.46 1.15
CA VAL A 74 -14.40 -4.62 0.57
C VAL A 74 -14.26 -5.87 1.45
N LEU A 75 -13.13 -6.03 2.15
CA LEU A 75 -12.92 -7.16 3.05
C LEU A 75 -13.69 -7.03 4.38
N LEU A 76 -13.95 -5.80 4.82
CA LEU A 76 -14.66 -5.48 6.07
C LEU A 76 -16.18 -5.48 5.92
N LEU A 77 -16.70 -5.43 4.69
CA LEU A 77 -18.13 -5.37 4.35
C LEU A 77 -18.70 -6.78 4.11
#